data_AF-A0A389MSR8-F1
#
_entry.id   AF-A0A389MSR8-F1
#
_cell.length_a   1.000
_cell.length_b   1.000
_cell.length_c   1.000
_cell.angle_alpha   90.00
_cell.angle_beta   90.00
_cell.angle_gamma   90.00
#
_symmetry.space_group_name_H-M   'P 1'
#
loop_
_entity.id
_entity.type
_entity.pdbx_description
1 polymer ?
#
loop_
_entity_poly.entity_id
_entity_poly.type
_entity_poly.pdbx_seq_one_letter_code
_entity_poly.pdbx_strand_id
1 'polypeptide(L)'
;MRCRHTPATPSGSDPVAGRGRYARWSGADREVSSATMSTILAYAGAALAEISGCFAFWAWLRLDRSPLWLVPGMASLALFAWLLTLVESEAAGRSYAAYGGVYVLASVLWLWLAEGRTPDRWDIAGSAVCIAGAGLILLGPRSA
;
A
#
# COMPACT_ATOMS: atom_id res chain seq x y z
N MET A 1 -5.54 -49.39 -34.47
CA MET A 1 -5.31 -49.02 -35.89
C MET A 1 -5.75 -47.57 -36.06
N ARG A 2 -4.83 -46.68 -36.50
CA ARG A 2 -4.98 -45.23 -36.78
C ARG A 2 -5.34 -44.31 -35.60
N CYS A 3 -4.85 -43.08 -35.47
CA CYS A 3 -3.71 -42.34 -36.02
C CYS A 3 -3.50 -41.16 -35.06
N ARG A 4 -2.25 -40.86 -34.67
CA ARG A 4 -1.90 -39.67 -33.89
C ARG A 4 -2.21 -38.42 -34.71
N HIS A 5 -2.82 -37.41 -34.10
CA HIS A 5 -2.69 -36.02 -34.54
C HIS A 5 -1.88 -35.26 -33.49
N THR A 6 -0.58 -35.18 -33.74
CA THR A 6 0.30 -34.13 -33.23
C THR A 6 -0.18 -32.79 -33.79
N PRO A 7 -0.48 -31.77 -32.98
CA PRO A 7 -0.64 -30.43 -33.51
C PRO A 7 0.71 -29.91 -34.02
N ALA A 8 0.68 -29.35 -35.22
CA ALA A 8 1.83 -28.86 -35.96
C ALA A 8 2.54 -27.71 -35.22
N THR A 9 3.86 -27.72 -35.27
CA THR A 9 4.72 -26.57 -35.01
C THR A 9 4.38 -25.46 -36.02
N PRO A 10 4.05 -24.23 -35.60
CA PRO A 10 3.85 -23.14 -36.54
C PRO A 10 5.20 -22.69 -37.11
N SER A 11 5.38 -22.96 -38.40
CA SER A 11 6.45 -22.48 -39.26
C SER A 11 6.12 -21.06 -39.73
N GLY A 12 7.04 -20.13 -39.52
CA GLY A 12 7.33 -19.05 -40.47
C GLY A 12 6.33 -17.89 -40.63
N SER A 13 6.77 -16.72 -40.17
CA SER A 13 6.70 -15.43 -40.90
C SER A 13 5.32 -14.91 -41.38
N ASP A 14 4.49 -14.44 -40.44
CA ASP A 14 3.43 -13.46 -40.75
C ASP A 14 3.80 -12.07 -40.21
N PRO A 15 4.30 -11.13 -41.04
CA PRO A 15 4.71 -9.80 -40.57
C PRO A 15 3.53 -8.83 -40.32
N VAL A 16 2.27 -9.27 -40.47
CA VAL A 16 1.08 -8.38 -40.42
C VAL A 16 0.08 -8.74 -39.30
N ALA A 17 0.23 -9.87 -38.61
CA ALA A 17 -0.71 -10.30 -37.56
C ALA A 17 -0.37 -9.83 -36.12
N GLY A 18 0.65 -8.97 -35.95
CA GLY A 18 1.14 -8.53 -34.64
C GLY A 18 0.55 -7.21 -34.11
N ARG A 19 0.22 -6.26 -34.99
CA ARG A 19 0.05 -4.83 -34.60
C ARG A 19 -1.18 -4.51 -33.72
N GLY A 20 -2.21 -5.36 -33.68
CA GLY A 20 -3.43 -5.09 -32.91
C GLY A 20 -3.39 -5.50 -31.44
N ARG A 21 -2.46 -6.38 -31.02
CA ARG A 21 -2.41 -6.86 -29.63
C ARG A 21 -1.78 -5.82 -28.69
N TYR A 22 -0.75 -5.10 -29.12
CA TYR A 22 0.01 -4.17 -28.26
C TYR A 22 -0.84 -3.00 -27.73
N ALA A 23 -1.78 -2.49 -28.53
CA ALA A 23 -2.64 -1.37 -28.12
C ALA A 23 -3.65 -1.74 -27.02
N ARG A 24 -4.06 -3.02 -26.94
CA ARG A 24 -5.00 -3.53 -25.93
C ARG A 24 -4.35 -3.75 -24.56
N TRP A 25 -3.09 -4.23 -24.53
CA TRP A 25 -2.34 -4.41 -23.29
C TRP A 25 -2.03 -3.09 -22.59
N SER A 26 -1.62 -2.07 -23.36
CA SER A 26 -1.31 -0.74 -22.81
C SER A 26 -2.49 -0.04 -22.12
N GLY A 27 -3.75 -0.38 -22.47
CA GLY A 27 -4.93 0.13 -21.75
C GLY A 27 -5.10 -0.50 -20.37
N ALA A 28 -5.08 -1.83 -20.31
CA ALA A 28 -5.21 -2.59 -19.06
C ALA A 28 -4.05 -2.33 -18.09
N ASP A 29 -2.81 -2.22 -18.61
CA ASP A 29 -1.62 -1.95 -17.79
C ASP A 29 -1.70 -0.55 -17.13
N ARG A 30 -2.32 0.42 -17.81
CA ARG A 30 -2.53 1.79 -17.31
C ARG A 30 -3.66 1.86 -16.27
N GLU A 31 -4.76 1.15 -16.48
CA GLU A 31 -5.85 1.08 -15.50
C GLU A 31 -5.39 0.39 -14.20
N VAL A 32 -4.67 -0.73 -14.31
CA VAL A 32 -4.10 -1.45 -13.15
C VAL A 32 -3.04 -0.61 -12.43
N SER A 33 -2.17 0.10 -13.18
CA SER A 33 -1.20 1.04 -12.58
C SER A 33 -1.89 2.17 -11.84
N SER A 34 -2.96 2.73 -12.42
CA SER A 34 -3.69 3.84 -11.81
C SER A 34 -4.45 3.42 -10.54
N ALA A 35 -5.08 2.24 -10.54
CA ALA A 35 -5.79 1.72 -9.37
C ALA A 35 -4.83 1.39 -8.20
N THR A 36 -3.67 0.81 -8.52
CA THR A 36 -2.62 0.51 -7.54
C THR A 36 -2.06 1.81 -6.93
N MET A 37 -1.78 2.81 -7.78
CA MET A 37 -1.29 4.12 -7.33
C MET A 37 -2.28 4.80 -6.38
N SER A 38 -3.58 4.83 -6.73
CA SER A 38 -4.63 5.40 -5.88
C SER A 38 -4.69 4.72 -4.51
N THR A 39 -4.54 3.41 -4.46
CA THR A 39 -4.54 2.64 -3.21
C THR A 39 -3.32 2.97 -2.33
N ILE A 40 -2.13 3.06 -2.93
CA ILE A 40 -0.91 3.44 -2.21
C ILE A 40 -1.03 4.86 -1.66
N LEU A 41 -1.56 5.79 -2.46
CA LEU A 41 -1.78 7.17 -2.02
C LEU A 41 -2.81 7.25 -0.89
N ALA A 42 -3.88 6.45 -0.95
CA ALA A 42 -4.86 6.35 0.13
C ALA A 42 -4.22 5.83 1.43
N TYR A 43 -3.39 4.78 1.37
CA TYR A 43 -2.67 4.29 2.54
C TYR A 43 -1.64 5.28 3.07
N ALA A 44 -0.92 5.98 2.20
CA ALA A 44 0.04 7.01 2.63
C ALA A 44 -0.68 8.19 3.32
N GLY A 45 -1.78 8.66 2.73
CA GLY A 45 -2.62 9.71 3.33
C GLY A 45 -3.23 9.26 4.66
N ALA A 46 -3.71 8.03 4.74
CA ALA A 46 -4.23 7.42 5.96
C ALA A 46 -3.15 7.39 7.06
N ALA A 47 -1.93 6.96 6.73
CA ALA A 47 -0.82 6.90 7.68
C ALA A 47 -0.44 8.28 8.23
N LEU A 48 -0.34 9.28 7.35
CA LEU A 48 -0.06 10.65 7.79
C LEU A 48 -1.19 11.22 8.66
N ALA A 49 -2.44 10.96 8.30
CA ALA A 49 -3.60 11.40 9.06
C ALA A 49 -3.66 10.73 10.45
N GLU A 50 -3.39 9.43 10.53
CA GLU A 50 -3.33 8.71 11.80
C GLU A 50 -2.19 9.21 12.69
N ILE A 51 -0.96 9.29 12.15
CA ILE A 51 0.22 9.72 12.90
C ILE A 51 0.04 11.15 13.42
N SER A 52 -0.41 12.08 12.58
CA SER A 52 -0.66 13.47 12.99
C SER A 52 -1.79 13.58 14.01
N GLY A 53 -2.84 12.77 13.88
CA GLY A 53 -3.93 12.66 14.85
C GLY A 53 -3.44 12.22 16.21
N CYS A 54 -2.71 11.10 16.26
CA CYS A 54 -2.07 10.58 17.47
C CYS A 54 -1.04 11.55 18.06
N PHE A 55 -0.25 12.22 17.21
CA PHE A 55 0.72 13.22 17.64
C PHE A 55 0.05 14.43 18.30
N ALA A 56 -1.13 14.85 17.86
CA ALA A 56 -1.87 15.93 18.49
C ALA A 56 -2.29 15.59 19.93
N PHE A 57 -2.69 14.34 20.20
CA PHE A 57 -2.92 13.85 21.56
C PHE A 57 -1.64 13.82 22.39
N TRP A 58 -0.53 13.37 21.79
CA TRP A 58 0.78 13.41 22.46
C TRP A 58 1.20 14.84 22.80
N ALA A 59 1.03 15.78 21.87
CA ALA A 59 1.32 17.21 22.08
C ALA A 59 0.52 17.80 23.24
N TRP A 60 -0.76 17.45 23.35
CA TRP A 60 -1.60 17.89 24.45
C TRP A 60 -1.17 17.28 25.80
N LEU A 61 -1.03 15.96 25.87
CA LEU A 61 -0.78 15.25 27.13
C LEU A 61 0.66 15.30 27.63
N ARG A 62 1.64 15.44 26.72
CA ARG A 62 3.07 15.32 27.04
C ARG A 62 3.87 16.61 26.85
N LEU A 63 3.35 17.59 26.10
CA LEU A 63 4.01 18.87 25.84
C LEU A 63 3.25 20.07 26.40
N ASP A 64 2.27 19.84 27.27
CA ASP A 64 1.43 20.88 27.90
C ASP A 64 0.83 21.87 26.88
N ARG A 65 0.61 21.43 25.64
CA ARG A 65 -0.05 22.25 24.62
C ARG A 65 -1.53 22.40 24.94
N SER A 66 -2.17 23.43 24.39
CA SER A 66 -3.58 23.66 24.67
C SER A 66 -4.46 22.50 24.18
N PRO A 67 -5.58 22.20 24.86
CA PRO A 67 -6.54 21.18 24.43
C PRO A 67 -7.12 21.43 23.03
N LEU A 68 -6.98 22.65 22.50
CA LEU A 68 -7.37 23.01 21.13
C LEU A 68 -6.68 22.14 20.08
N TRP A 69 -5.53 21.54 20.38
CA TRP A 69 -4.86 20.56 19.51
C TRP A 69 -5.69 19.28 19.29
N LEU A 70 -6.62 18.95 20.18
CA LEU A 70 -7.51 17.79 20.00
C LEU A 70 -8.45 17.95 18.82
N VAL A 71 -8.86 19.17 18.48
CA VAL A 71 -9.80 19.42 17.38
C VAL A 71 -9.21 18.97 16.02
N PRO A 72 -8.02 19.46 15.59
CA PRO A 72 -7.40 18.94 14.38
C PRO A 72 -6.97 17.48 14.52
N GLY A 73 -6.59 17.02 15.73
CA GLY A 73 -6.25 15.61 15.97
C GLY A 73 -7.39 14.64 15.70
N MET A 74 -8.58 14.95 16.24
CA MET A 74 -9.80 14.18 16.01
C MET A 74 -10.28 14.23 14.56
N ALA A 75 -10.19 15.41 13.93
CA ALA A 75 -10.51 15.53 12.50
C ALA A 75 -9.58 14.66 11.64
N SER A 76 -8.29 14.60 11.99
CA SER A 76 -7.32 13.76 11.30
C SER A 76 -7.61 12.26 11.46
N LEU A 77 -7.99 11.81 12.67
CA LEU A 77 -8.40 10.43 12.90
C LEU A 77 -9.69 10.05 12.13
N ALA A 78 -10.64 10.98 12.03
CA ALA A 78 -11.84 10.78 11.21
C ALA A 78 -11.48 10.68 9.72
N LEU A 79 -10.55 11.51 9.23
CA LEU A 79 -10.04 11.46 7.86
C LEU A 79 -9.31 10.13 7.58
N PHE A 80 -8.50 9.65 8.52
CA PHE A 80 -7.85 8.35 8.45
C PHE A 80 -8.86 7.21 8.25
N ALA A 81 -9.90 7.16 9.11
CA ALA A 81 -10.95 6.16 9.00
C ALA A 81 -11.66 6.22 7.64
N TRP A 82 -11.96 7.43 7.16
CA TRP A 82 -12.55 7.64 5.83
C TRP A 82 -11.63 7.15 4.70
N LEU A 83 -10.35 7.50 4.70
CA LEU A 83 -9.39 7.09 3.67
C LEU A 83 -9.24 5.56 3.57
N LEU A 84 -9.27 4.85 4.70
CA LEU A 84 -9.26 3.39 4.71
C LEU A 84 -10.49 2.77 4.05
N THR A 85 -11.66 3.41 4.13
CA THR A 85 -12.86 2.91 3.46
C THR A 85 -12.80 3.01 1.94
N LEU A 86 -11.93 3.87 1.40
CA LEU A 86 -11.71 4.01 -0.04
C LEU A 86 -10.86 2.88 -0.63
N VAL A 87 -10.22 2.07 0.22
CA VAL A 87 -9.38 0.97 -0.24
C VAL A 87 -10.23 -0.28 -0.44
N GLU A 88 -10.51 -0.59 -1.70
CA GLU A 88 -11.20 -1.81 -2.10
C GLU A 88 -10.36 -3.07 -1.82
N SER A 89 -10.90 -3.97 -1.00
CA SER A 89 -10.24 -5.21 -0.60
C SER A 89 -11.24 -6.28 -0.22
N GLU A 90 -10.95 -7.53 -0.59
CA GLU A 90 -11.78 -8.71 -0.31
C GLU A 90 -11.94 -8.98 1.20
N ALA A 91 -11.02 -8.49 2.03
CA ALA A 91 -11.09 -8.62 3.48
C ALA A 91 -10.44 -7.43 4.19
N ALA A 92 -11.23 -6.69 4.98
CA ALA A 92 -10.78 -5.51 5.72
C ALA A 92 -9.53 -5.76 6.56
N GLY A 93 -9.43 -6.92 7.22
CA GLY A 93 -8.26 -7.29 8.02
C GLY A 93 -6.95 -7.36 7.24
N ARG A 94 -6.99 -7.70 5.94
CA ARG A 94 -5.79 -7.72 5.09
C ARG A 94 -5.36 -6.33 4.68
N SER A 95 -6.33 -5.44 4.45
CA SER A 95 -6.04 -4.03 4.23
C SER A 95 -5.37 -3.42 5.45
N TYR A 96 -5.85 -3.73 6.66
CA TYR A 96 -5.19 -3.26 7.88
C TYR A 96 -3.77 -3.84 8.05
N ALA A 97 -3.54 -5.10 7.66
CA ALA A 97 -2.19 -5.67 7.67
C ALA A 97 -1.24 -5.00 6.66
N ALA A 98 -1.72 -4.74 5.43
CA ALA A 98 -0.97 -4.00 4.41
C ALA A 98 -0.65 -2.58 4.87
N TYR A 99 -1.69 -1.90 5.34
CA TYR A 99 -1.64 -0.56 5.88
C TYR A 99 -0.66 -0.47 7.06
N GLY A 100 -0.66 -1.45 7.97
CA GLY A 100 0.26 -1.50 9.09
C GLY A 100 1.74 -1.46 8.66
N GLY A 101 2.09 -2.09 7.54
CA GLY A 101 3.43 -1.97 6.95
C GLY A 101 3.76 -0.55 6.48
N VAL A 102 2.81 0.12 5.81
CA VAL A 102 2.94 1.53 5.38
C VAL A 102 3.03 2.46 6.58
N TYR A 103 2.22 2.22 7.62
CA TYR A 103 2.22 2.98 8.86
C TYR A 103 3.58 2.93 9.57
N VAL A 104 4.23 1.77 9.63
CA VAL A 104 5.57 1.65 10.24
C VAL A 104 6.59 2.49 9.47
N LEU A 105 6.60 2.44 8.14
CA LEU A 105 7.49 3.28 7.32
C LEU A 105 7.23 4.77 7.54
N ALA A 106 5.95 5.16 7.52
CA ALA A 106 5.55 6.55 7.73
C ALA A 106 5.92 7.03 9.14
N SER A 107 5.84 6.16 10.16
CA SER A 107 6.20 6.48 11.55
C SER A 107 7.71 6.73 11.69
N VAL A 108 8.54 5.89 11.07
CA VAL A 108 10.01 6.09 11.06
C VAL A 108 10.38 7.37 10.30
N LEU A 109 9.68 7.67 9.18
CA LEU A 109 9.89 8.91 8.45
C LEU A 109 9.43 10.14 9.27
N TRP A 110 8.32 10.03 10.00
CA TRP A 110 7.81 11.07 10.88
C TRP A 110 8.78 11.37 12.03
N LEU A 111 9.35 10.33 12.64
CA LEU A 111 10.40 10.45 13.66
C LEU A 111 11.57 11.32 13.15
N TRP A 112 11.94 11.14 11.88
CA TRP A 112 12.99 11.95 11.26
C TRP A 112 12.56 13.38 10.97
N LEU A 113 11.40 13.57 10.34
CA LEU A 113 10.98 14.88 9.82
C LEU A 113 10.34 15.78 10.87
N ALA A 114 9.45 15.24 11.71
CA ALA A 114 8.68 16.01 12.68
C ALA A 114 9.37 16.09 14.04
N GLU A 115 10.04 15.02 14.47
CA GLU A 115 10.76 14.99 15.75
C GLU A 115 12.26 15.30 15.61
N GLY A 116 12.79 15.35 14.37
CA GLY A 116 14.21 15.65 14.11
C GLY A 116 15.18 14.56 14.56
N ARG A 117 14.69 13.34 14.84
CA ARG A 117 15.52 12.22 15.30
C ARG A 117 15.89 11.33 14.12
N THR A 118 17.19 11.18 13.86
CA THR A 118 17.67 10.30 12.78
C THR A 118 17.32 8.85 13.10
N PRO A 119 16.65 8.12 12.19
CA PRO A 119 16.33 6.71 12.38
C PRO A 119 17.60 5.91 12.65
N ASP A 120 17.55 5.06 13.67
CA ASP A 120 18.69 4.21 14.00
C ASP A 120 18.68 2.91 13.16
N ARG A 121 19.73 2.09 13.33
CA ARG A 121 19.84 0.81 12.60
C ARG A 121 18.75 -0.19 13.04
N TRP A 122 18.23 -0.06 14.26
CA TRP A 122 17.19 -0.91 14.80
C TRP A 122 15.80 -0.52 14.27
N ASP A 123 15.52 0.77 14.08
CA ASP A 123 14.31 1.31 13.45
C ASP A 123 14.22 0.81 11.99
N ILE A 124 15.34 0.85 11.27
CA ILE A 124 15.42 0.35 9.89
C ILE A 124 15.24 -1.17 9.86
N ALA A 125 15.91 -1.92 10.75
CA ALA A 125 15.74 -3.37 10.82
C ALA A 125 14.32 -3.78 11.21
N GLY A 126 13.73 -3.11 12.21
CA GLY A 126 12.37 -3.36 12.66
C GLY A 126 11.34 -3.05 11.58
N SER A 127 11.47 -1.91 10.90
CA SER A 127 10.59 -1.57 9.77
C SER A 127 10.68 -2.59 8.63
N ALA A 128 11.89 -3.08 8.30
CA ALA A 128 12.06 -4.14 7.32
C ALA A 128 11.33 -5.44 7.73
N VAL A 129 11.38 -5.82 9.00
CA VAL A 129 10.66 -7.00 9.52
C VAL A 129 9.15 -6.80 9.46
N CYS A 130 8.64 -5.63 9.82
CA CYS A 130 7.21 -5.32 9.74
C CYS A 130 6.69 -5.39 8.30
N ILE A 131 7.44 -4.84 7.34
CA ILE A 131 7.09 -4.90 5.91
C ILE A 131 7.11 -6.35 5.42
N ALA A 132 8.12 -7.13 5.82
CA ALA A 132 8.18 -8.55 5.49
C ALA A 132 6.96 -9.30 6.04
N GLY A 133 6.57 -9.04 7.29
CA GLY A 133 5.36 -9.60 7.91
C GLY A 133 4.07 -9.22 7.18
N ALA A 134 3.90 -7.95 6.82
CA ALA A 134 2.78 -7.49 5.99
C ALA A 134 2.76 -8.19 4.63
N GLY A 135 3.93 -8.32 4.00
CA GLY A 135 4.13 -9.07 2.76
C GLY A 135 3.72 -10.54 2.90
N LEU A 136 4.07 -11.21 4.00
CA LEU A 136 3.65 -12.60 4.26
C LEU A 136 2.13 -12.74 4.38
N ILE A 137 1.44 -11.79 5.02
CA ILE A 137 -0.03 -11.83 5.16
C ILE A 137 -0.74 -11.61 3.81
N LEU A 138 -0.13 -10.79 2.94
CA LEU A 138 -0.65 -10.45 1.61
C LEU A 138 -0.30 -11.48 0.53
N LEU A 139 0.88 -12.09 0.60
CA LEU A 139 1.42 -13.00 -0.42
C LEU A 139 1.39 -14.46 0.02
N GLY A 140 1.00 -14.73 1.27
CA GLY A 140 0.88 -16.08 1.82
C GLY A 140 0.10 -17.00 0.87
N PRO A 141 0.69 -18.13 0.43
CA PRO A 141 0.04 -19.07 -0.46
C PRO A 141 -1.28 -19.52 0.13
N ARG A 142 -2.36 -19.32 -0.61
CA ARG A 142 -3.68 -19.83 -0.25
C ARG A 142 -3.85 -21.06 -1.10
N SER A 143 -3.42 -22.19 -0.54
CA SER A 143 -3.79 -23.50 -1.07
C SER A 143 -5.31 -23.58 -0.99
N ALA A 144 -5.97 -23.32 -2.12
CA ALA A 144 -7.36 -23.68 -2.35
C ALA A 144 -7.36 -24.99 -3.16
#